data_AF-A0A3P3U1R6-F1
#
_entry.id   AF-A0A3P3U1R6-F1
#
_cell.length_a   1.000
_cell.length_b   1.000
_cell.length_c   1.000
_cell.angle_alpha   90.00
_cell.angle_beta   90.00
_cell.angle_gamma   90.00
#
_symmetry.space_group_name_H-M   'P 1'
#
loop_
_entity.id
_entity.type
_entity.pdbx_description
1 polymer ?
#
loop_
_entity_poly.entity_id
_entity_poly.type
_entity_poly.pdbx_seq_one_letter_code
_entity_poly.pdbx_strand_id
1 'polypeptide(L)'
;MNILTPGVISGLIGASNYMHASNAPMAVYNKEAAKINPDTEKMGRALGVAGNALNSARSESDNAAEELEKAKEQATKTEQAEQEAKLQKDMEAKIKAQREVANQPADTVEISNEARLVSGNNDPASVQQNTGSDTIEPKIYTSDGTAFTVSADINISPVISVRV
;
A
#
# COMPACT_ATOMS: atom_id res chain seq x y z
N MET A 1 -7.19 -10.66 -7.17
CA MET A 1 -6.87 -12.09 -7.42
C MET A 1 -7.77 -13.00 -6.63
N ASN A 2 -8.00 -14.22 -7.11
CA ASN A 2 -8.80 -15.22 -6.41
C ASN A 2 -7.92 -16.09 -5.50
N ILE A 3 -8.14 -16.02 -4.19
CA ILE A 3 -7.43 -16.81 -3.17
C ILE A 3 -8.06 -18.19 -2.94
N LEU A 4 -9.28 -18.43 -3.45
CA LEU A 4 -9.95 -19.73 -3.43
C LEU A 4 -9.45 -20.55 -4.62
N THR A 5 -8.25 -21.10 -4.48
CA THR A 5 -7.68 -22.00 -5.50
C THR A 5 -8.39 -23.35 -5.48
N PRO A 6 -8.31 -24.14 -6.58
CA PRO A 6 -8.86 -25.49 -6.60
C PRO A 6 -8.34 -26.38 -5.46
N GLY A 7 -7.08 -26.19 -5.02
CA GLY A 7 -6.48 -26.90 -3.89
C GLY A 7 -7.17 -26.58 -2.57
N VAL A 8 -7.37 -25.29 -2.27
CA VAL A 8 -8.10 -24.83 -1.08
C VAL A 8 -9.52 -25.40 -1.05
N ILE A 9 -10.23 -25.31 -2.18
CA ILE A 9 -11.61 -25.80 -2.28
C ILE A 9 -11.66 -27.32 -2.08
N SER A 10 -10.75 -28.05 -2.71
CA SER A 10 -10.72 -29.52 -2.63
C SER A 10 -10.41 -30.01 -1.22
N GLY A 11 -9.45 -29.39 -0.53
CA GLY A 11 -9.13 -29.73 0.86
C GLY A 11 -10.29 -29.41 1.82
N LEU A 12 -11.00 -28.29 1.62
CA LEU A 12 -12.19 -27.97 2.42
C LEU A 12 -13.34 -28.97 2.20
N ILE A 13 -13.57 -29.38 0.94
CA ILE A 13 -14.59 -30.40 0.61
C ILE A 13 -14.17 -31.75 1.21
N GLY A 14 -12.90 -32.13 1.08
CA GLY A 14 -12.34 -33.36 1.67
C GLY A 14 -12.55 -33.39 3.18
N ALA A 15 -12.15 -32.32 3.88
CA ALA A 15 -12.33 -32.16 5.31
C ALA A 15 -13.80 -32.29 5.72
N SER A 16 -14.70 -31.62 5.00
CA SER A 16 -16.14 -31.68 5.26
C SER A 16 -16.70 -33.10 5.09
N ASN A 17 -16.31 -33.80 4.03
CA ASN A 17 -16.74 -35.17 3.77
C ASN A 17 -16.28 -36.13 4.87
N TYR A 18 -15.03 -36.01 5.32
CA TYR A 18 -14.51 -36.84 6.40
C TYR A 18 -15.13 -36.52 7.77
N MET A 19 -15.41 -35.23 8.05
CA MET A 19 -16.21 -34.86 9.22
C MET A 19 -17.59 -35.50 9.16
N HIS A 20 -18.25 -35.46 8.00
CA HIS A 20 -19.55 -36.11 7.82
C HIS A 20 -19.46 -37.63 8.00
N ALA A 21 -18.42 -38.27 7.48
CA ALA A 21 -18.18 -39.70 7.64
C ALA A 21 -18.00 -40.12 9.11
N SER A 22 -17.53 -39.22 9.99
CA SER A 22 -17.42 -39.49 11.43
C SER A 22 -18.77 -39.53 12.17
N ASN A 23 -19.84 -38.98 11.59
CA ASN A 23 -21.14 -38.87 12.25
C ASN A 23 -21.79 -40.23 12.51
N ALA A 24 -21.79 -41.11 11.51
CA ALA A 24 -22.38 -42.45 11.63
C ALA A 24 -21.71 -43.30 12.73
N PRO A 25 -20.38 -43.47 12.77
CA PRO A 25 -19.73 -44.20 13.86
C PRO A 25 -19.93 -43.51 15.22
N MET A 26 -19.91 -42.18 15.31
CA MET A 26 -20.23 -41.48 16.55
C MET A 26 -21.68 -41.72 17.01
N ALA A 27 -22.64 -41.79 16.10
CA ALA A 27 -24.02 -42.13 16.44
C ALA A 27 -24.15 -43.55 17.00
N VAL A 28 -23.41 -44.51 16.43
CA VAL A 28 -23.33 -45.89 16.96
C VAL A 28 -22.73 -45.89 18.36
N TYR A 29 -21.62 -45.18 18.57
CA TYR A 29 -20.99 -45.03 19.87
C TYR A 29 -21.99 -44.47 20.90
N ASN A 30 -22.63 -43.34 20.59
CA ASN A 30 -23.58 -42.68 21.49
C ASN A 30 -24.78 -43.58 21.83
N LYS A 31 -25.31 -44.30 20.83
CA LYS A 31 -26.41 -45.24 21.03
C LYS A 31 -26.02 -46.41 21.93
N GLU A 32 -24.79 -46.89 21.83
CA GLU A 32 -24.29 -48.00 22.65
C GLU A 32 -23.96 -47.53 24.07
N ALA A 33 -23.36 -46.35 24.21
CA ALA A 33 -23.04 -45.72 25.50
C ALA A 33 -24.29 -45.41 26.35
N ALA A 34 -25.45 -45.19 25.72
CA ALA A 34 -26.70 -44.89 26.41
C ALA A 34 -27.42 -46.12 27.00
N LYS A 35 -26.89 -47.34 26.78
CA LYS A 35 -27.51 -48.58 27.30
C LYS A 35 -27.14 -48.81 28.77
N ILE A 36 -28.02 -49.52 29.49
CA ILE A 36 -27.77 -49.95 30.88
C ILE A 36 -26.52 -50.83 30.97
N ASN A 37 -26.30 -51.71 29.98
CA ASN A 37 -25.09 -52.53 29.83
C ASN A 37 -24.48 -52.25 28.45
N PRO A 38 -23.55 -51.29 28.35
CA PRO A 38 -22.95 -50.90 27.07
C PRO A 38 -21.95 -51.94 26.57
N ASP A 39 -21.98 -52.23 25.26
CA ASP A 39 -20.98 -53.06 24.58
C ASP A 39 -19.71 -52.22 24.30
N THR A 40 -18.71 -52.38 25.15
CA THR A 40 -17.45 -51.62 25.10
C THR A 40 -16.60 -51.95 23.88
N GLU A 41 -16.69 -53.18 23.35
CA GLU A 41 -15.95 -53.58 22.15
C GLU A 41 -16.52 -52.85 20.93
N LYS A 42 -17.85 -52.84 20.80
CA LYS A 42 -18.53 -52.12 19.73
C LYS A 42 -18.32 -50.61 19.81
N MET A 43 -18.31 -50.05 21.03
CA MET A 43 -17.95 -48.65 21.26
C MET A 43 -16.51 -48.36 20.80
N GLY A 44 -15.54 -49.20 21.17
CA GLY A 44 -14.14 -49.04 20.77
C GLY A 44 -13.95 -49.08 19.26
N ARG A 45 -14.61 -50.03 18.58
CA ARG A 45 -14.60 -50.11 17.11
C ARG A 45 -15.21 -48.86 16.46
N ALA A 46 -16.36 -48.39 16.96
CA ALA A 46 -17.01 -47.19 16.46
C ALA A 46 -16.12 -45.94 16.65
N LEU A 47 -15.53 -45.79 17.83
CA LEU A 47 -14.60 -44.69 18.12
C LEU A 47 -13.38 -44.72 17.20
N GLY A 48 -12.81 -45.91 16.94
CA GLY A 48 -11.67 -46.07 16.02
C GLY A 48 -12.00 -45.61 14.60
N VAL A 49 -13.17 -45.98 14.08
CA VAL A 49 -13.62 -45.54 12.74
C VAL A 49 -13.85 -44.03 12.71
N ALA A 50 -14.52 -43.48 13.74
CA ALA A 50 -14.72 -42.03 13.84
C ALA A 50 -13.39 -41.27 13.94
N GLY A 51 -12.45 -41.77 14.75
CA GLY A 51 -11.11 -41.18 14.92
C GLY A 51 -10.32 -41.16 13.63
N ASN A 52 -10.36 -42.25 12.84
CA ASN A 52 -9.71 -42.29 11.53
C ASN A 52 -10.30 -41.25 10.57
N ALA A 53 -11.63 -41.14 10.51
CA ALA A 53 -12.30 -40.13 9.69
C ALA A 53 -11.92 -38.71 10.14
N LEU A 54 -11.90 -38.42 11.44
CA LEU A 54 -11.51 -37.11 11.97
C LEU A 54 -10.04 -36.77 11.71
N ASN A 55 -9.14 -37.77 11.77
CA ASN A 55 -7.74 -37.56 11.41
C ASN A 55 -7.58 -37.22 9.92
N SER A 56 -8.29 -37.92 9.04
CA SER A 56 -8.33 -37.58 7.61
C SER A 56 -8.91 -36.19 7.38
N ALA A 57 -9.99 -35.82 8.09
CA ALA A 57 -10.57 -34.48 8.01
C ALA A 57 -9.56 -33.38 8.39
N ARG A 58 -8.80 -33.62 9.46
CA ARG A 58 -7.74 -32.71 9.90
C ARG A 58 -6.65 -32.58 8.85
N SER A 59 -6.18 -33.69 8.28
CA SER A 59 -5.15 -33.67 7.24
C SER A 59 -5.60 -32.85 6.02
N GLU A 60 -6.84 -33.01 5.57
CA GLU A 60 -7.38 -32.23 4.44
C GLU A 60 -7.55 -30.74 4.79
N SER A 61 -7.92 -30.43 6.03
CA SER A 61 -7.98 -29.05 6.52
C SER A 61 -6.60 -28.40 6.57
N ASP A 62 -5.58 -29.12 7.02
CA ASP A 62 -4.20 -28.63 7.09
C ASP A 62 -3.66 -28.38 5.66
N ASN A 63 -3.92 -29.30 4.71
CA ASN A 63 -3.61 -29.11 3.29
C ASN A 63 -4.31 -27.87 2.70
N ALA A 64 -5.59 -27.67 3.01
CA ALA A 64 -6.33 -26.50 2.54
C ALA A 64 -5.76 -25.18 3.10
N ALA A 65 -5.30 -25.19 4.35
CA ALA A 65 -4.68 -24.02 4.98
C ALA A 65 -3.34 -23.67 4.32
N GLU A 66 -2.51 -24.67 4.04
CA GLU A 66 -1.22 -24.48 3.34
C GLU A 66 -1.44 -23.91 1.93
N GLU A 67 -2.38 -24.46 1.16
CA GLU A 67 -2.69 -23.96 -0.17
C GLU A 67 -3.26 -22.53 -0.16
N LEU A 68 -4.00 -22.18 0.90
CA LEU A 68 -4.52 -20.82 1.07
C LEU A 68 -3.39 -19.83 1.37
N GLU A 69 -2.41 -20.23 2.19
CA GLU A 69 -1.24 -19.41 2.48
C GLU A 69 -0.42 -19.15 1.21
N LYS A 70 -0.14 -20.20 0.42
CA LYS A 70 0.52 -20.06 -0.88
C LYS A 70 -0.25 -19.14 -1.83
N ALA A 71 -1.58 -19.28 -1.90
CA ALA A 71 -2.42 -18.44 -2.74
C ALA A 71 -2.37 -16.97 -2.32
N LYS A 72 -2.33 -16.68 -1.01
CA LYS A 72 -2.17 -15.32 -0.48
C LYS A 72 -0.80 -14.75 -0.81
N GLU A 73 0.27 -15.50 -0.64
CA GLU A 73 1.61 -15.04 -0.98
C GLU A 73 1.75 -14.71 -2.47
N GLN A 74 1.23 -15.59 -3.34
CA GLN A 74 1.22 -15.34 -4.78
C GLN A 74 0.37 -14.12 -5.14
N ALA A 75 -0.76 -13.93 -4.46
CA ALA A 75 -1.58 -12.75 -4.66
C ALA A 75 -0.82 -11.46 -4.30
N THR A 76 -0.12 -11.44 -3.17
CA THR A 76 0.68 -10.28 -2.77
C THR A 76 1.83 -10.03 -3.76
N LYS A 77 2.57 -11.07 -4.15
CA LYS A 77 3.71 -10.93 -5.07
C LYS A 77 3.28 -10.34 -6.41
N THR A 78 2.13 -10.77 -6.92
CA THR A 78 1.74 -10.38 -8.27
C THR A 78 0.97 -9.07 -8.29
N GLU A 79 0.36 -8.67 -7.18
CA GLU A 79 -0.06 -7.29 -6.95
C GLU A 79 1.15 -6.33 -6.88
N GLN A 80 2.22 -6.70 -6.18
CA GLN A 80 3.46 -5.90 -6.15
C GLN A 80 4.07 -5.78 -7.55
N ALA A 81 4.18 -6.89 -8.28
CA ALA A 81 4.71 -6.87 -9.65
C ALA A 81 3.84 -6.02 -10.59
N GLU A 82 2.51 -6.05 -10.47
CA GLU A 82 1.61 -5.20 -11.23
C GLU A 82 1.79 -3.71 -10.88
N GLN A 83 1.98 -3.38 -9.60
CA GLN A 83 2.27 -2.01 -9.16
C GLN A 83 3.61 -1.51 -9.70
N GLU A 84 4.67 -2.32 -9.61
CA GLU A 84 5.99 -1.98 -10.15
C GLU A 84 5.95 -1.81 -11.67
N ALA A 85 5.29 -2.71 -12.40
CA ALA A 85 5.14 -2.62 -13.84
C ALA A 85 4.37 -1.35 -14.25
N LYS A 86 3.36 -0.95 -13.47
CA LYS A 86 2.61 0.29 -13.70
C LYS A 86 3.47 1.52 -13.44
N LEU A 87 4.23 1.52 -12.35
CA LEU A 87 5.15 2.62 -12.02
C LEU A 87 6.23 2.78 -13.10
N GLN A 88 6.79 1.67 -13.59
CA GLN A 88 7.81 1.70 -14.64
C GLN A 88 7.26 2.24 -15.96
N LYS A 89 6.06 1.82 -16.36
CA LYS A 89 5.37 2.41 -17.54
C LYS A 89 5.12 3.90 -17.38
N ASP A 90 4.69 4.35 -16.20
CA ASP A 90 4.47 5.77 -15.93
C ASP A 90 5.78 6.57 -15.98
N MET A 91 6.88 6.02 -15.46
CA MET A 91 8.21 6.65 -15.55
C MET A 91 8.70 6.74 -16.99
N GLU A 92 8.59 5.67 -17.78
CA GLU A 92 8.96 5.68 -19.20
C GLU A 92 8.13 6.70 -19.99
N ALA A 93 6.82 6.77 -19.73
CA ALA A 93 5.94 7.75 -20.34
C ALA A 93 6.35 9.19 -19.99
N LYS A 94 6.69 9.46 -18.72
CA LYS A 94 7.19 10.78 -18.28
C LYS A 94 8.51 11.14 -18.94
N ILE A 95 9.47 10.22 -19.01
CA ILE A 95 10.77 10.46 -19.67
C ILE A 95 10.56 10.75 -21.16
N LYS A 96 9.67 10.00 -21.82
CA LYS A 96 9.35 10.22 -23.23
C LYS A 96 8.71 11.59 -23.45
N ALA A 97 7.71 11.95 -22.65
CA ALA A 97 7.07 13.26 -22.70
C ALA A 97 8.08 14.40 -22.44
N GLN A 98 9.01 14.22 -21.48
CA GLN A 98 10.02 15.22 -21.16
C GLN A 98 11.04 15.39 -22.30
N ARG A 99 11.42 14.31 -22.99
CA ARG A 99 12.23 14.38 -24.22
C ARG A 99 11.50 15.05 -25.36
N GLU A 100 10.20 14.80 -25.52
CA GLU A 100 9.38 15.48 -26.53
C GLU A 100 9.29 16.99 -26.25
N VAL A 101 9.12 17.40 -24.99
CA VAL A 101 9.15 18.82 -24.59
C VAL A 101 10.53 19.45 -24.78
N ALA A 102 11.62 18.75 -24.42
CA ALA A 102 12.98 19.27 -24.58
C ALA A 102 13.41 19.43 -26.05
N ASN A 103 12.81 18.66 -26.96
CA ASN A 103 13.05 18.76 -28.40
C ASN A 103 12.10 19.75 -29.12
N GLN A 104 11.19 20.42 -28.39
CA GLN A 104 10.42 21.51 -28.99
C GLN A 104 11.32 22.74 -29.14
N PRO A 105 11.22 23.48 -30.26
CA PRO A 105 11.96 24.74 -30.42
C PRO A 105 11.53 25.69 -29.30
N ALA A 106 12.46 26.04 -28.42
CA ALA A 106 12.24 27.07 -27.42
C ALA A 106 12.23 28.43 -28.12
N ASP A 107 11.25 29.27 -27.80
CA ASP A 107 11.24 30.66 -28.28
C ASP A 107 12.49 31.38 -27.74
N THR A 108 13.34 31.82 -28.66
CA THR A 108 14.51 32.65 -28.33
C THR A 108 14.05 34.07 -28.09
N VAL A 109 14.11 34.53 -26.84
CA VAL A 109 13.83 35.93 -26.50
C VAL A 109 15.10 36.74 -26.75
N GLU A 110 15.10 37.58 -27.79
CA GLU A 110 16.20 38.52 -28.03
C GLU A 110 16.10 39.69 -27.04
N ILE A 111 17.10 39.80 -26.16
CA ILE A 111 17.21 40.93 -25.23
C ILE A 111 17.74 42.13 -26.02
N SER A 112 16.94 43.20 -26.10
CA SER A 112 17.37 44.46 -26.72
C SER A 112 18.67 44.97 -26.09
N ASN A 113 19.56 45.53 -26.92
CA ASN A 113 20.89 46.01 -26.52
C ASN A 113 20.86 46.99 -25.32
N GLU A 114 19.77 47.73 -25.16
CA GLU A 114 19.54 48.67 -24.06
C GLU A 114 19.38 47.96 -22.70
N ALA A 115 18.73 46.80 -22.66
CA ALA A 115 18.52 46.02 -21.43
C ALA A 115 19.77 45.22 -21.02
N ARG A 116 20.66 44.92 -21.99
CA ARG A 116 21.93 44.22 -21.74
C ARG A 116 22.93 45.06 -20.95
N LEU A 117 22.87 46.39 -21.08
CA LEU A 117 23.70 47.34 -20.34
C LEU A 117 23.32 47.42 -18.85
N VAL A 118 22.06 47.13 -18.49
CA VAL A 118 21.59 47.10 -17.09
C VAL A 118 21.87 45.73 -16.43
N SER A 119 22.06 44.68 -17.23
CA SER A 119 22.35 43.31 -16.76
C SER A 119 23.85 42.97 -16.70
N GLY A 120 24.71 44.00 -16.64
CA GLY A 120 26.14 43.82 -16.38
C GLY A 120 26.40 43.62 -14.89
N ASN A 121 26.85 42.40 -14.51
CA ASN A 121 27.38 41.99 -13.20
C ASN A 121 26.44 41.25 -12.24
N ASN A 122 25.79 40.19 -12.70
CA ASN A 122 25.44 39.10 -11.79
C ASN A 122 25.99 37.79 -12.33
N ASP A 123 27.25 37.51 -12.01
CA ASP A 123 27.75 36.14 -11.98
C ASP A 123 26.89 35.33 -10.99
N PRO A 124 26.30 34.19 -11.39
CA PRO A 124 25.50 33.37 -10.48
C PRO A 124 26.34 32.66 -9.40
N ALA A 125 27.65 32.90 -9.35
CA ALA A 125 28.60 32.23 -8.47
C ALA A 125 29.15 33.11 -7.32
N SER A 126 28.72 34.36 -7.18
CA SER A 126 29.13 35.21 -6.05
C SER A 126 27.94 35.89 -5.39
N VAL A 127 27.27 35.17 -4.48
CA VAL A 127 26.49 35.80 -3.41
C VAL A 127 27.50 36.42 -2.44
N GLN A 128 28.09 37.54 -2.84
CA GLN A 128 28.71 38.46 -1.89
C GLN A 128 27.59 39.28 -1.28
N GLN A 129 27.27 38.96 -0.03
CA GLN A 129 26.62 39.91 0.87
C GLN A 129 27.47 41.18 0.87
N ASN A 130 27.03 42.21 0.17
CA ASN A 130 27.59 43.54 0.33
C ASN A 130 26.57 44.42 1.04
N THR A 131 26.88 44.63 2.31
CA THR A 131 26.31 45.62 3.21
C THR A 131 26.53 47.01 2.63
N GLY A 132 25.52 47.51 1.92
CA GLY A 132 25.41 48.91 1.49
C GLY A 132 24.03 49.41 1.88
N SER A 133 23.98 50.23 2.92
CA SER A 133 22.77 50.82 3.47
C SER A 133 22.13 51.80 2.47
N ASP A 134 21.12 51.35 1.76
CA ASP A 134 20.03 52.22 1.33
C ASP A 134 18.73 51.47 1.61
N THR A 135 18.01 51.92 2.63
CA THR A 135 16.77 51.33 3.11
C THR A 135 15.70 51.51 2.03
N ILE A 136 15.60 50.57 1.09
CA ILE A 136 14.49 50.53 0.13
C ILE A 136 13.27 50.05 0.92
N GLU A 137 12.51 50.99 1.48
CA GLU A 137 11.20 50.71 2.08
C GLU A 137 10.26 50.18 0.99
N PRO A 138 9.71 48.95 1.12
CA PRO A 138 8.77 48.42 0.14
C PRO A 138 7.47 49.24 0.21
N LYS A 139 7.17 49.99 -0.86
CA LYS A 139 5.89 50.70 -1.03
C LYS A 139 4.84 49.74 -1.55
N ILE A 140 3.76 49.59 -0.79
CA ILE A 140 2.57 48.83 -1.21
C ILE A 140 1.53 49.85 -1.68
N TYR A 141 0.99 49.62 -2.88
CA TYR A 141 -0.06 50.45 -3.47
C TYR A 141 -1.42 49.78 -3.26
N THR A 142 -2.41 50.56 -2.82
CA THR A 142 -3.82 50.11 -2.82
C THR A 142 -4.50 50.41 -4.15
N SER A 143 -5.68 49.80 -4.35
CA SER A 143 -6.52 49.96 -5.54
C SER A 143 -6.86 51.41 -5.90
N ASP A 144 -6.73 52.34 -4.95
CA ASP A 144 -7.00 53.77 -5.13
C ASP A 144 -5.72 54.59 -5.43
N GLY A 145 -4.57 53.92 -5.63
CA GLY A 145 -3.31 54.55 -6.06
C GLY A 145 -2.55 55.29 -4.96
N THR A 146 -2.93 55.14 -3.70
CA THR A 146 -2.18 55.72 -2.57
C THR A 146 -1.14 54.74 -2.04
N ALA A 147 0.07 55.24 -1.78
CA ALA A 147 1.19 54.46 -1.29
C ALA A 147 1.29 54.57 0.24
N PHE A 148 1.51 53.43 0.91
CA PHE A 148 1.84 53.40 2.33
C PHE A 148 3.13 52.63 2.57
N THR A 149 3.88 53.05 3.59
CA THR A 149 5.13 52.41 4.03
C THR A 149 4.83 51.51 5.23
N VAL A 150 5.24 50.25 5.14
CA VAL A 150 5.15 49.30 6.26
C VAL A 150 6.51 49.25 6.94
N SER A 151 6.61 49.82 8.14
CA SER A 151 7.81 49.65 8.98
C SER A 151 7.89 48.21 9.46
N ALA A 152 9.00 47.54 9.17
CA ALA A 152 9.24 46.15 9.50
C ALA A 152 9.47 45.94 11.01
N ASP A 153 8.39 45.88 11.78
CA ASP A 153 8.38 45.27 13.12
C ASP A 153 7.16 44.34 13.22
N ILE A 154 7.23 43.21 12.51
CA ILE A 154 6.31 42.09 12.74
C ILE A 154 7.15 40.91 13.22
N ASN A 155 7.29 40.81 14.54
CA ASN A 155 7.81 39.63 15.21
C ASN A 155 6.72 38.54 15.19
N ILE A 156 6.76 37.64 14.21
CA ILE A 156 5.89 36.46 14.18
C ILE A 156 6.68 35.28 14.72
N SER A 157 6.60 35.05 16.03
CA SER A 157 7.07 33.80 16.65
C SER A 157 6.10 32.67 16.28
N PRO A 158 6.52 31.57 15.63
CA PRO A 158 5.64 30.41 15.48
C PRO A 158 5.61 29.62 16.79
N VAL A 159 4.54 29.75 17.56
CA VAL A 159 4.21 28.80 18.64
C VAL A 159 3.68 27.51 17.98
N ILE A 160 4.52 26.49 17.89
CA ILE A 160 4.09 25.13 17.53
C ILE A 160 3.62 24.44 18.82
N SER A 161 2.31 24.35 19.03
CA SER A 161 1.74 23.44 20.02
C SER A 161 1.60 22.04 19.41
N VAL A 162 2.46 21.11 19.84
CA VAL A 162 2.24 19.67 19.67
C VAL A 162 1.45 19.20 20.89
N ARG A 163 0.21 18.74 20.69
CA ARG A 163 -0.48 17.93 21.71
C ARG A 163 0.06 16.50 21.61
N VAL A 164 0.55 15.99 22.73
CA VAL A 164 0.72 14.55 23.01
C VAL A 164 -0.46 14.12 23.86
#